data_AF-A0A843FE54-F1
#
_entry.id   AF-A0A843FE54-F1
#
_cell.length_a   1.000
_cell.length_b   1.000
_cell.length_c   1.000
_cell.angle_alpha   90.00
_cell.angle_beta   90.00
_cell.angle_gamma   90.00
#
_symmetry.space_group_name_H-M   'P 1'
#
loop_
_entity.id
_entity.type
_entity.pdbx_description
1 polymer ?
#
loop_
_entity_poly.entity_id
_entity_poly.type
_entity_poly.pdbx_seq_one_letter_code
_entity_poly.pdbx_strand_id
1 'polypeptide(L)' 'KWDQLDNGIDLSVAMRDASESVGGQGGGHRIASGANFPSSRGQEFLKKLNEIVGEQKVNHAK' A
#
# COMPACT_ATOMS: atom_id res chain seq x y z
N LYS A 1 -14.00 7.36 -13.71
CA LYS A 1 -13.71 7.96 -12.39
C LYS A 1 -12.96 6.91 -11.58
N TRP A 2 -11.92 7.28 -10.83
CA TRP A 2 -11.05 6.33 -10.14
C TRP A 2 -11.34 6.36 -8.65
N ASP A 3 -12.28 5.52 -8.20
CA ASP A 3 -12.76 5.50 -6.81
C ASP A 3 -11.62 5.45 -5.78
N GLN A 4 -10.53 4.74 -6.06
CA GLN A 4 -9.38 4.68 -5.17
C GLN A 4 -8.69 6.04 -5.01
N LEU A 5 -8.45 6.74 -6.12
CA LEU A 5 -7.82 8.07 -6.09
C LEU A 5 -8.74 9.11 -5.45
N ASP A 6 -10.04 9.01 -5.74
CA ASP A 6 -11.06 9.90 -5.15
C ASP A 6 -11.25 9.68 -3.64
N ASN A 7 -10.83 8.53 -3.12
CA ASN A 7 -10.79 8.23 -1.68
C ASN A 7 -9.40 8.49 -1.06
N GLY A 8 -8.49 9.17 -1.79
CA GLY A 8 -7.17 9.53 -1.30
C GLY A 8 -6.14 8.39 -1.26
N ILE A 9 -6.42 7.25 -1.90
CA ILE A 9 -5.51 6.10 -1.89
C ILE A 9 -4.33 6.36 -2.82
N ASP A 10 -3.13 6.12 -2.31
CA ASP A 10 -1.88 6.10 -3.06
C ASP A 10 -1.21 4.74 -2.94
N LEU A 11 -1.42 3.89 -3.95
CA LEU A 11 -0.85 2.55 -3.96
C LEU A 11 0.67 2.54 -4.11
N SER A 12 1.29 3.61 -4.63
CA SER A 12 2.75 3.69 -4.74
C SER A 12 3.37 3.73 -3.35
N VAL A 13 2.85 4.62 -2.50
CA VAL A 13 3.28 4.74 -1.11
C VAL A 13 2.93 3.48 -0.33
N ALA A 14 1.70 2.97 -0.48
CA ALA A 14 1.27 1.80 0.26
C ALA A 14 2.10 0.54 -0.06
N MET A 15 2.44 0.31 -1.33
CA MET A 15 3.26 -0.83 -1.75
C MET A 15 4.72 -0.68 -1.31
N ARG A 16 5.29 0.54 -1.40
CA ARG A 16 6.65 0.81 -0.91
C ARG A 16 6.74 0.53 0.58
N ASP A 17 5.94 1.23 1.39
CA ASP A 17 6.07 1.20 2.84
C ASP A 17 5.71 -0.19 3.42
N ALA A 18 4.70 -0.87 2.86
CA ALA A 18 4.36 -2.24 3.26
C ALA A 18 5.49 -3.24 2.91
N SER A 19 6.08 -3.12 1.72
CA SER A 19 7.15 -4.03 1.29
C SER A 19 8.45 -3.82 2.08
N GLU A 20 8.84 -2.57 2.35
CA GLU A 20 10.01 -2.25 3.18
C GLU A 20 9.89 -2.85 4.59
N SER A 21 8.68 -2.83 5.17
CA SER A 21 8.42 -3.41 6.50
C SER A 21 8.67 -4.93 6.59
N VAL A 22 8.65 -5.63 5.44
CA VAL A 22 8.91 -7.07 5.36
C VAL A 22 10.23 -7.42 4.67
N GLY A 23 11.13 -6.45 4.52
CA GLY A 23 12.44 -6.64 3.90
C GLY A 23 12.38 -6.74 2.37
N GLY A 24 11.35 -6.16 1.76
CA GLY A 24 11.17 -6.06 0.32
C GLY A 24 11.35 -4.64 -0.22
N GLN A 25 10.96 -4.47 -1.48
CA GLN A 25 10.91 -3.18 -2.17
C GLN A 25 9.64 -3.10 -3.02
N GLY A 26 9.10 -1.90 -3.18
CA GLY A 26 7.85 -1.69 -3.88
C GLY A 26 7.66 -0.23 -4.31
N GLY A 27 6.59 0.01 -5.05
CA GLY A 27 6.24 1.32 -5.58
C GLY A 27 5.57 1.25 -6.95
N GLY A 28 5.49 2.40 -7.62
CA GLY A 28 4.85 2.54 -8.92
C GLY A 28 4.02 3.81 -9.01
N HIS A 29 2.85 3.73 -9.64
CA HIS A 29 1.89 4.82 -9.75
C HIS A 29 0.77 4.68 -8.73
N ARG A 30 0.13 5.80 -8.39
CA ARG A 30 -0.96 5.85 -7.39
C ARG A 30 -2.08 4.83 -7.64
N ILE A 31 -2.34 4.47 -8.90
CA ILE A 31 -3.38 3.50 -9.31
C ILE A 31 -2.83 2.09 -9.64
N ALA A 32 -1.54 1.96 -9.92
CA ALA A 32 -0.92 0.71 -10.34
C ALA A 32 0.50 0.64 -9.80
N SER A 33 0.72 -0.23 -8.82
CA SER A 33 1.98 -0.39 -8.10
C SER A 33 2.24 -1.86 -7.80
N GLY A 34 3.51 -2.20 -7.60
CA GLY A 34 3.95 -3.56 -7.31
C GLY A 34 4.91 -3.59 -6.13
N ALA A 35 5.14 -4.80 -5.62
CA ALA A 35 6.06 -5.07 -4.53
C ALA A 35 6.74 -6.43 -4.74
N ASN A 36 7.99 -6.53 -4.31
CA ASN A 36 8.78 -7.76 -4.26
C ASN A 36 9.32 -7.95 -2.84
N PHE A 37 9.08 -9.11 -2.24
CA PHE A 37 9.43 -9.41 -0.86
C PHE A 37 9.52 -10.94 -0.66
N PRO A 38 10.12 -11.43 0.44
CA PRO A 38 10.17 -12.86 0.73
C PRO A 38 8.77 -13.49 0.81
N SER A 39 8.54 -14.58 0.07
CA SER A 39 7.21 -15.23 0.00
C SER A 39 6.68 -15.70 1.36
N SER A 40 7.58 -16.04 2.29
CA SER A 40 7.24 -16.41 3.68
C SER A 40 6.60 -15.28 4.49
N ARG A 41 6.72 -14.02 4.05
CA ARG A 41 6.26 -12.82 4.78
C ARG A 41 4.94 -12.26 4.23
N GLY A 42 4.26 -12.98 3.33
CA GLY A 42 3.06 -12.47 2.64
C GLY A 42 1.91 -12.04 3.55
N GLN A 43 1.66 -12.75 4.66
CA GLN A 43 0.60 -12.35 5.61
C GLN A 43 0.91 -11.03 6.32
N GLU A 44 2.17 -10.82 6.71
CA GLU A 44 2.59 -9.59 7.38
C GLU A 44 2.57 -8.40 6.43
N PHE A 45 2.98 -8.62 5.17
CA PHE A 45 2.83 -7.63 4.10
C PHE A 45 1.36 -7.22 3.92
N LEU A 46 0.44 -8.18 3.79
CA LEU A 46 -0.98 -7.89 3.59
C LEU A 46 -1.59 -7.16 4.79
N LYS A 47 -1.22 -7.56 6.02
CA LYS A 47 -1.64 -6.86 7.24
C LYS A 47 -1.18 -5.40 7.19
N LYS A 48 0.10 -5.16 6.87
CA LYS A 48 0.66 -3.81 6.90
C LYS A 48 0.13 -2.94 5.76
N LEU A 49 -0.07 -3.51 4.59
CA LEU A 49 -0.73 -2.87 3.45
C LEU A 49 -2.16 -2.42 3.81
N ASN A 50 -2.94 -3.29 4.47
CA ASN A 50 -4.31 -2.97 4.87
C ASN A 50 -4.37 -1.83 5.91
N GLU A 51 -3.43 -1.81 6.86
CA GLU A 51 -3.29 -0.71 7.83
C GLU A 51 -3.02 0.62 7.10
N ILE A 52 -2.03 0.67 6.19
CA ILE A 52 -1.67 1.89 5.46
C ILE A 52 -2.82 2.40 4.58
N VAL A 53 -3.49 1.52 3.83
CA VAL A 53 -4.64 1.92 3.00
C VAL A 53 -5.80 2.42 3.87
N GLY A 54 -6.03 1.78 5.02
CA GLY A 54 -7.03 2.24 5.99
C GLY A 54 -6.73 3.65 6.51
N GLU A 55 -5.48 3.91 6.88
CA GLU A 55 -5.01 5.24 7.32
C GLU A 55 -5.17 6.29 6.23
N GLN A 56 -4.82 5.98 4.97
CA GLN A 56 -5.01 6.88 3.83
C GLN A 56 -6.47 7.29 3.67
N LYS A 57 -7.41 6.34 3.74
CA LYS A 57 -8.85 6.61 3.63
C LYS A 57 -9.36 7.49 4.76
N VAL A 58 -8.94 7.23 6.00
CA VAL A 58 -9.35 8.03 7.18
C VAL A 58 -8.81 9.45 7.09
N ASN A 59 -7.54 9.61 6.68
CA ASN A 59 -6.91 10.93 6.59
C ASN A 59 -7.48 11.77 5.45
N HIS A 60 -7.96 11.15 4.37
CA HIS A 60 -8.64 11.86 3.29
C HIS A 60 -10.05 12.33 3.67
N ALA A 61 -10.73 11.61 4.57
CA ALA A 61 -12.09 11.94 5.00
C ALA A 61 -12.17 13.02 6.10
N LYS A 62 -11.02 13.46 6.63
CA LYS A 62 -10.92 14.59 7.57
C LYS A 62 -10.78 15.91 6.81
#